data_AF-R7AYP5-F1
#
_entry.id   AF-R7AYP5-F1
#
_cell.length_a   1.000
_cell.length_b   1.000
_cell.length_c   1.000
_cell.angle_alpha   90.00
_cell.angle_beta   90.00
_cell.angle_gamma   90.00
#
_symmetry.space_group_name_H-M   'P 1'
#
loop_
_entity.id
_entity.type
_entity.pdbx_description
1 polymer ?
#
loop_
_entity_poly.entity_id
_entity_poly.type
_entity_poly.pdbx_seq_one_letter_code
_entity_poly.pdbx_strand_id
1 'polypeptide(L)'
;MADTPLRGYNGRHEWFWEPGDDDKAVYPLENLMEMYEKSVGRNATLMVGLTPNPDGLIPEGDVRRLKEWGAEINRRFGQPLAATSATGKKRLSLSLDKAQPVNYYQIQEDLNGGERIRAYRVEAKVNGKWTTVAKGSSVGHKRIESFPAVEAQSFRLVVEECTAEPLIRNFSVYHVTD
;
A
#
# COMPACT_ATOMS: atom_id res chain seq x y z
N MET A 1 -0.15 -4.87 -13.87
CA MET A 1 0.60 -3.61 -14.11
C MET A 1 -0.43 -2.49 -14.15
N ALA A 2 -0.09 -1.32 -13.61
CA ALA A 2 -0.90 -0.12 -13.70
C ALA A 2 -0.02 1.03 -14.19
N ASP A 3 -0.58 1.93 -14.97
CA ASP A 3 0.13 3.08 -15.51
C ASP A 3 -0.74 4.34 -15.47
N THR A 4 -0.09 5.50 -15.38
CA THR A 4 -0.75 6.81 -15.36
C THR A 4 0.23 7.91 -15.75
N PRO A 5 -0.17 8.96 -16.48
CA PRO A 5 0.63 10.16 -16.54
C PRO A 5 0.58 10.87 -15.18
N LEU A 6 1.66 11.52 -14.77
CA LEU A 6 1.64 12.41 -13.60
C LEU A 6 0.64 13.56 -13.79
N ARG A 7 0.44 13.98 -15.05
CA ARG A 7 -0.44 15.06 -15.48
C ARG A 7 -1.82 14.56 -15.92
N GLY A 8 -2.58 13.98 -15.00
CA GLY A 8 -3.93 13.46 -15.26
C GLY A 8 -5.07 14.12 -14.48
N TYR A 9 -4.82 15.29 -13.89
CA TYR A 9 -5.78 16.00 -13.05
C TYR A 9 -6.59 17.06 -13.82
N ASN A 10 -7.69 17.54 -13.24
CA ASN A 10 -8.54 18.60 -13.82
C ASN A 10 -9.02 18.32 -15.26
N GLY A 11 -9.37 17.05 -15.57
CA GLY A 11 -9.87 16.65 -16.88
C GLY A 11 -8.80 16.45 -17.96
N ARG A 12 -7.51 16.46 -17.58
CA ARG A 12 -6.37 16.21 -18.46
C ARG A 12 -5.89 14.76 -18.36
N HIS A 13 -5.09 14.33 -19.33
CA HIS A 13 -4.46 12.99 -19.34
C HIS A 13 -3.18 12.99 -20.19
N GLU A 14 -2.20 13.80 -19.82
CA GLU A 14 -1.10 14.16 -20.71
C GLU A 14 0.14 13.29 -20.51
N TRP A 15 0.50 12.55 -21.56
CA TRP A 15 1.73 11.75 -21.63
C TRP A 15 2.93 12.52 -22.19
N PHE A 16 2.67 13.70 -22.74
CA PHE A 16 3.68 14.64 -23.24
C PHE A 16 3.46 16.00 -22.59
N TRP A 17 4.48 16.85 -22.61
CA TRP A 17 4.36 18.19 -22.07
C TRP A 17 3.53 19.06 -23.02
N GLU A 18 2.58 19.83 -22.47
CA GLU A 18 1.81 20.83 -23.21
C GLU A 18 1.92 22.22 -22.55
N PRO A 19 1.97 23.31 -23.32
CA PRO A 19 1.97 24.66 -22.77
C PRO A 19 0.74 24.93 -21.89
N GLY A 20 0.97 25.45 -20.68
CA GLY A 20 -0.09 25.91 -19.78
C GLY A 20 -0.61 24.87 -18.78
N ASP A 21 -0.07 23.64 -18.80
CA ASP A 21 -0.44 22.57 -17.85
C ASP A 21 0.38 22.52 -16.58
N ASP A 22 1.49 23.26 -16.52
CA ASP A 22 2.53 23.10 -15.49
C ASP A 22 2.01 23.15 -14.05
N ASP A 23 0.99 23.97 -13.80
CA ASP A 23 0.41 24.14 -12.47
C ASP A 23 -1.02 23.59 -12.34
N LYS A 24 -1.56 22.93 -13.38
CA LYS A 24 -3.00 22.61 -13.47
C LYS A 24 -3.30 21.14 -13.63
N ALA A 25 -2.41 20.39 -14.26
CA ALA A 25 -2.67 19.00 -14.64
C ALA A 25 -2.03 17.97 -13.69
N VAL A 26 -1.08 18.37 -12.85
CA VAL A 26 -0.37 17.45 -11.94
C VAL A 26 -1.31 16.94 -10.84
N TYR A 27 -1.40 15.61 -10.68
CA TYR A 27 -2.23 14.99 -9.64
C TYR A 27 -1.86 15.46 -8.22
N PRO A 28 -2.84 15.92 -7.41
CA PRO A 28 -2.67 16.13 -5.98
C PRO A 28 -2.07 14.92 -5.27
N LEU A 29 -1.37 15.16 -4.16
CA LEU A 29 -0.70 14.12 -3.38
C LEU A 29 -1.68 13.02 -2.93
N GLU A 30 -2.90 13.39 -2.55
CA GLU A 30 -3.95 12.44 -2.15
C GLU A 30 -4.31 11.47 -3.28
N ASN A 31 -4.44 11.95 -4.53
CA ASN A 31 -4.72 11.10 -5.68
C ASN A 31 -3.55 10.16 -5.97
N LEU A 32 -2.32 10.65 -5.86
CA LEU A 32 -1.13 9.82 -6.05
C LEU A 32 -1.00 8.72 -4.98
N MET A 33 -1.34 9.02 -3.73
CA MET A 33 -1.39 8.02 -2.66
C MET A 33 -2.51 7.01 -2.88
N GLU A 34 -3.69 7.44 -3.30
CA GLU A 34 -4.78 6.54 -3.68
C GLU A 34 -4.36 5.60 -4.82
N MET A 35 -3.68 6.12 -5.85
CA MET A 35 -3.13 5.32 -6.94
C MET A 35 -2.10 4.32 -6.44
N TYR A 36 -1.18 4.72 -5.57
CA TYR A 36 -0.17 3.84 -4.97
C TYR A 36 -0.83 2.68 -4.21
N GLU A 37 -1.79 2.97 -3.33
CA GLU A 37 -2.49 1.96 -2.55
C GLU A 37 -3.37 1.04 -3.42
N LYS A 38 -3.95 1.56 -4.51
CA LYS A 38 -4.78 0.79 -5.45
C LYS A 38 -4.00 0.10 -6.59
N SER A 39 -2.68 0.26 -6.65
CA SER A 39 -1.79 -0.42 -7.61
C SER A 39 -0.74 -1.25 -6.89
N VAL A 40 0.28 -0.59 -6.31
CA VAL A 40 1.35 -1.21 -5.51
C VAL A 40 0.77 -1.96 -4.31
N GLY A 41 -0.27 -1.41 -3.67
CA GLY A 41 -1.02 -2.09 -2.62
C GLY A 41 -1.96 -3.21 -3.10
N ARG A 42 -2.04 -3.48 -4.41
CA ARG A 42 -2.89 -4.51 -5.03
C ARG A 42 -2.11 -5.40 -6.01
N ASN A 43 -0.89 -5.78 -5.64
CA ASN A 43 -0.05 -6.71 -6.41
C ASN A 43 0.26 -6.24 -7.86
N ALA A 44 0.38 -4.94 -8.09
CA ALA A 44 0.78 -4.39 -9.39
C ALA A 44 1.94 -3.40 -9.26
N THR A 45 2.87 -3.44 -10.21
CA THR A 45 3.82 -2.33 -10.43
C THR A 45 3.08 -1.13 -11.01
N LEU A 46 3.33 0.06 -10.46
CA LEU A 46 2.85 1.34 -10.97
C LEU A 46 3.92 2.01 -11.83
N MET A 47 3.56 2.36 -13.06
CA MET A 47 4.39 3.13 -13.99
C MET A 47 3.84 4.54 -14.13
N VAL A 48 4.70 5.55 -13.98
CA VAL A 48 4.28 6.95 -14.00
C VAL A 48 4.95 7.67 -15.15
N GLY A 49 4.13 8.19 -16.08
CA GLY A 49 4.59 8.99 -17.20
C GLY A 49 4.98 10.39 -16.75
N LEU A 50 6.21 10.80 -17.05
CA LEU A 50 6.73 12.14 -16.79
C LEU A 50 6.95 12.88 -18.09
N THR A 51 6.77 14.20 -18.06
CA THR A 51 6.72 15.03 -19.26
C THR A 51 7.82 16.10 -19.23
N PRO A 52 9.03 15.82 -19.77
CA PRO A 52 10.04 16.85 -19.96
C PRO A 52 9.50 18.00 -20.82
N ASN A 53 9.83 19.23 -20.46
CA ASN A 53 9.48 20.44 -21.20
C ASN A 53 10.40 20.64 -22.44
N PRO A 54 10.17 21.68 -23.27
CA PRO A 54 10.99 21.94 -24.46
C PRO A 54 12.48 22.23 -24.18
N ASP A 55 12.84 22.59 -22.95
CA ASP A 55 14.23 22.76 -22.53
C ASP A 55 14.90 21.40 -22.17
N GLY A 56 14.15 20.30 -22.25
CA GLY A 56 14.63 18.96 -21.90
C GLY A 56 14.65 18.68 -20.40
N LEU A 57 13.93 19.47 -19.59
CA LEU A 57 13.90 19.37 -18.13
C LEU A 57 12.54 18.90 -17.63
N ILE A 58 12.50 18.14 -16.54
CA ILE A 58 11.24 17.89 -15.82
C ILE A 58 10.84 19.19 -15.11
N PRO A 59 9.61 19.70 -15.31
CA PRO A 59 9.16 20.94 -14.67
C PRO A 59 9.30 20.88 -13.14
N GLU A 60 9.64 22.01 -12.53
CA GLU A 60 9.94 22.05 -11.08
C GLU A 60 8.76 21.63 -10.20
N GLY A 61 7.53 21.93 -10.63
CA GLY A 61 6.29 21.51 -9.97
C GLY A 61 6.16 19.99 -9.91
N ASP A 62 6.42 19.32 -11.03
CA ASP A 62 6.42 17.85 -11.15
C ASP A 62 7.50 17.24 -10.24
N VAL A 63 8.73 17.79 -10.25
CA VAL A 63 9.82 17.32 -9.36
C VAL A 63 9.43 17.46 -7.89
N ARG A 64 8.81 18.59 -7.50
CA ARG A 64 8.35 18.82 -6.13
C ARG A 64 7.28 17.81 -5.74
N ARG A 65 6.27 17.59 -6.58
CA ARG A 65 5.20 16.62 -6.32
C ARG A 65 5.73 15.19 -6.21
N LEU A 66 6.70 14.80 -7.04
CA LEU A 66 7.33 13.47 -6.95
C LEU A 66 8.09 13.29 -5.63
N LYS A 67 8.78 14.33 -5.14
CA LYS A 67 9.45 14.32 -3.82
C LYS A 67 8.44 14.22 -2.69
N GLU A 68 7.36 15.01 -2.74
CA GLU A 68 6.25 14.94 -1.77
C GLU A 68 5.66 13.53 -1.70
N TRP A 69 5.42 12.92 -2.86
CA TRP A 69 4.85 11.58 -2.93
C TRP A 69 5.79 10.50 -2.36
N GLY A 70 7.07 10.54 -2.71
CA GLY A 70 8.07 9.63 -2.12
C GLY A 70 8.20 9.80 -0.60
N ALA A 71 8.17 11.05 -0.11
CA ALA A 71 8.20 11.34 1.32
C ALA A 71 6.95 10.78 2.03
N GLU A 72 5.77 10.93 1.43
CA GLU A 72 4.52 10.44 2.01
C GLU A 72 4.44 8.91 2.03
N ILE A 73 4.90 8.22 0.98
CA ILE A 73 5.02 6.76 0.98
C ILE A 73 5.92 6.29 2.13
N ASN A 74 7.07 6.94 2.33
CA ASN A 74 7.99 6.62 3.41
C ASN A 74 7.41 6.95 4.79
N ARG A 75 6.70 8.07 4.92
CA ARG A 75 6.01 8.44 6.16
C ARG A 75 4.98 7.40 6.58
N ARG A 76 4.16 6.91 5.62
CA ARG A 76 3.10 5.92 5.91
C ARG A 76 3.62 4.51 6.13
N PHE A 77 4.56 4.06 5.29
CA PHE A 77 4.90 2.64 5.17
C PHE A 77 6.39 2.33 5.32
N GLY A 78 7.22 3.33 5.60
CA GLY A 78 8.67 3.16 5.78
C GLY A 78 9.05 2.50 7.11
N GLN A 79 8.23 2.68 8.15
CA GLN A 79 8.45 2.06 9.45
C GLN A 79 7.15 1.48 10.02
N PRO A 80 6.98 0.15 10.08
CA PRO A 80 5.83 -0.47 10.70
C PRO A 80 5.87 -0.36 12.22
N LEU A 81 4.70 -0.43 12.86
CA LEU A 81 4.61 -0.56 14.32
C LEU A 81 5.17 -1.91 14.79
N ALA A 82 4.91 -2.96 14.01
CA ALA A 82 5.56 -4.26 14.12
C ALA A 82 5.43 -5.02 12.80
N ALA A 83 6.32 -5.99 12.60
CA ALA A 83 6.34 -6.87 11.44
C ALA A 83 6.65 -8.31 11.85
N THR A 84 6.14 -9.28 11.10
CA THR A 84 6.45 -10.70 11.26
C THR A 84 6.40 -11.43 9.93
N SER A 85 6.92 -12.65 9.88
CA SER A 85 6.97 -13.51 8.69
C SER A 85 6.82 -14.97 9.10
N ALA A 86 6.28 -15.80 8.21
CA ALA A 86 6.21 -17.24 8.45
C ALA A 86 6.07 -18.05 7.16
N THR A 87 6.63 -19.25 7.19
CA THR A 87 6.45 -20.28 6.16
C THR A 87 5.51 -21.36 6.66
N GLY A 88 4.53 -21.77 5.85
CA GLY A 88 3.62 -22.87 6.12
C GLY A 88 2.52 -22.60 7.15
N LYS A 89 2.44 -21.38 7.71
CA LYS A 89 1.44 -21.02 8.74
C LYS A 89 0.22 -20.34 8.13
N LYS A 90 -0.96 -20.95 8.30
CA LYS A 90 -2.26 -20.31 7.98
C LYS A 90 -2.74 -19.30 9.01
N ARG A 91 -2.10 -19.24 10.19
CA ARG A 91 -2.40 -18.27 11.25
C ARG A 91 -1.08 -17.66 11.71
N LEU A 92 -0.93 -16.36 11.50
CA LEU A 92 0.29 -15.61 11.84
C LEU A 92 -0.08 -14.45 12.76
N SER A 93 0.35 -14.56 14.01
CA SER A 93 0.12 -13.54 15.03
C SER A 93 1.26 -12.51 15.04
N LEU A 94 0.88 -11.27 15.35
CA LEU A 94 1.75 -10.11 15.48
C LEU A 94 1.33 -9.38 16.76
N SER A 95 2.29 -9.05 17.63
CA SER A 95 2.02 -8.32 18.87
C SER A 95 2.88 -7.06 18.94
N LEU A 96 2.27 -5.99 19.44
CA LEU A 96 2.91 -4.71 19.74
C LEU A 96 3.35 -4.68 21.21
N ASP A 97 4.24 -3.76 21.56
CA ASP A 97 4.70 -3.59 22.95
C ASP A 97 3.57 -3.11 23.88
N LYS A 98 2.65 -2.29 23.35
CA LYS A 98 1.48 -1.77 24.04
C LYS A 98 0.28 -1.71 23.10
N ALA A 99 -0.93 -1.69 23.70
CA ALA A 99 -2.12 -1.35 22.94
C ALA A 99 -2.00 0.09 22.41
N GLN A 100 -2.27 0.27 21.11
CA GLN A 100 -2.25 1.56 20.45
C GLN A 100 -3.15 1.52 19.20
N PRO A 101 -3.55 2.68 18.64
CA PRO A 101 -4.32 2.73 17.41
C PRO A 101 -3.57 2.12 16.23
N VAL A 102 -4.29 1.38 15.38
CA VAL A 102 -3.81 0.80 14.12
C VAL A 102 -4.93 0.88 13.10
N ASN A 103 -4.60 1.28 11.87
CA ASN A 103 -5.57 1.45 10.79
C ASN A 103 -5.08 0.99 9.41
N TYR A 104 -3.87 0.44 9.32
CA TYR A 104 -3.32 -0.14 8.08
C TYR A 104 -2.61 -1.46 8.34
N TYR A 105 -2.64 -2.32 7.33
CA TYR A 105 -1.82 -3.53 7.29
C TYR A 105 -1.15 -3.71 5.93
N GLN A 106 -0.03 -4.43 5.91
CA GLN A 106 0.64 -4.88 4.71
C GLN A 106 0.89 -6.39 4.77
N ILE A 107 0.65 -7.09 3.66
CA ILE A 107 0.97 -8.51 3.49
C ILE A 107 1.83 -8.68 2.24
N GLN A 108 2.85 -9.54 2.29
CA GLN A 108 3.66 -9.91 1.14
C GLN A 108 3.93 -11.41 1.16
N GLU A 109 3.70 -12.07 0.03
CA GLU A 109 4.12 -13.45 -0.20
C GLU A 109 5.56 -13.53 -0.70
N ASP A 110 6.21 -14.67 -0.48
CA ASP A 110 7.44 -15.04 -1.20
C ASP A 110 7.07 -15.64 -2.57
N LEU A 111 7.21 -14.83 -3.61
CA LEU A 111 6.84 -15.19 -4.97
C LEU A 111 7.76 -16.24 -5.61
N ASN A 112 8.89 -16.59 -5.01
CA ASN A 112 9.67 -17.75 -5.48
C ASN A 112 8.84 -19.04 -5.41
N GLY A 113 7.88 -19.11 -4.48
CA GLY A 113 6.92 -20.21 -4.38
C GLY A 113 5.60 -19.99 -5.12
N GLY A 114 5.47 -18.90 -5.89
CA GLY A 114 4.23 -18.46 -6.54
C GLY A 114 3.25 -17.72 -5.63
N GLU A 115 2.17 -17.23 -6.20
CA GLU A 115 1.05 -16.59 -5.49
C GLU A 115 0.07 -17.66 -4.98
N ARG A 116 -0.02 -17.82 -3.65
CA ARG A 116 -0.69 -18.98 -3.02
C ARG A 116 -1.99 -18.60 -2.34
N ILE A 117 -2.07 -17.46 -1.66
CA ILE A 117 -3.26 -17.05 -0.90
C ILE A 117 -4.42 -16.71 -1.85
N ARG A 118 -5.62 -17.21 -1.53
CA ARG A 118 -6.88 -16.99 -2.28
C ARG A 118 -7.98 -16.33 -1.45
N ALA A 119 -7.94 -16.50 -0.14
CA ALA A 119 -8.78 -15.78 0.82
C ALA A 119 -8.06 -15.63 2.14
N TYR A 120 -8.20 -14.47 2.77
CA TYR A 120 -7.67 -14.21 4.10
C TYR A 120 -8.53 -13.19 4.84
N ARG A 121 -8.33 -13.15 6.15
CA ARG A 121 -8.77 -12.05 6.99
C ARG A 121 -7.69 -11.58 7.94
N VAL A 122 -7.78 -10.32 8.34
CA VAL A 122 -6.96 -9.72 9.41
C VAL A 122 -7.85 -9.50 10.62
N GLU A 123 -7.36 -9.90 11.78
CA GLU A 123 -8.05 -9.74 13.06
C GLU A 123 -7.22 -8.87 14.00
N ALA A 124 -7.92 -8.12 14.85
CA ALA A 124 -7.36 -7.44 16.01
C ALA A 124 -8.00 -8.02 17.28
N LYS A 125 -7.23 -8.11 18.37
CA LYS A 125 -7.74 -8.52 19.67
C LYS A 125 -8.24 -7.30 20.45
N VAL A 126 -9.54 -7.04 20.38
CA VAL A 126 -10.21 -5.91 21.04
C VAL A 126 -11.00 -6.44 22.24
N ASN A 127 -10.81 -5.85 23.43
CA ASN A 127 -11.47 -6.28 24.68
C ASN A 127 -11.34 -7.79 24.95
N GLY A 128 -10.15 -8.35 24.69
CA GLY A 128 -9.85 -9.76 24.87
C GLY A 128 -10.39 -10.70 23.78
N LYS A 129 -11.20 -10.20 22.83
CA LYS A 129 -11.83 -10.99 21.76
C LYS A 129 -11.19 -10.69 20.40
N TRP A 130 -11.04 -11.72 19.57
CA TRP A 130 -10.59 -11.53 18.19
C TRP A 130 -11.76 -11.04 17.34
N THR A 131 -11.58 -9.86 16.73
CA THR A 131 -12.55 -9.25 15.82
C THR A 131 -11.89 -9.06 14.45
N THR A 132 -12.60 -9.45 13.39
CA THR A 132 -12.15 -9.21 12.02
C THR A 132 -12.16 -7.73 11.71
N VAL A 133 -11.04 -7.17 11.26
CA VAL A 133 -10.91 -5.76 10.85
C VAL A 133 -10.84 -5.59 9.33
N ALA A 134 -10.41 -6.63 8.60
CA ALA A 134 -10.35 -6.63 7.14
C ALA A 134 -10.45 -8.05 6.58
N LYS A 135 -10.86 -8.16 5.31
CA LYS A 135 -10.87 -9.39 4.51
C LYS A 135 -10.34 -9.10 3.12
N GLY A 136 -9.71 -10.08 2.51
CA GLY A 136 -9.26 -9.99 1.11
C GLY A 136 -9.07 -11.35 0.47
N SER A 137 -8.70 -11.33 -0.81
CA SER A 137 -8.46 -12.53 -1.61
C SER A 137 -6.98 -12.69 -1.92
N SER A 138 -6.49 -12.07 -3.00
CA SER A 138 -5.11 -12.12 -3.44
C SER A 138 -4.17 -11.24 -2.58
N VAL A 139 -2.91 -11.67 -2.51
CA VAL A 139 -1.82 -10.93 -1.86
C VAL A 139 -0.68 -10.71 -2.84
N GLY A 140 -0.01 -11.79 -3.27
CA GLY A 140 1.13 -11.73 -4.17
C GLY A 140 2.30 -10.91 -3.61
N HIS A 141 2.91 -10.06 -4.45
CA HIS A 141 4.10 -9.29 -4.08
C HIS A 141 3.85 -8.33 -2.90
N LYS A 142 2.71 -7.64 -2.91
CA LYS A 142 2.33 -6.68 -1.88
C LYS A 142 0.83 -6.38 -1.90
N ARG A 143 0.23 -6.50 -0.72
CA ARG A 143 -1.09 -6.00 -0.37
C ARG A 143 -0.95 -4.91 0.68
N ILE A 144 -1.55 -3.74 0.47
CA ILE A 144 -1.69 -2.68 1.48
C ILE A 144 -3.18 -2.34 1.56
N GLU A 145 -3.73 -2.25 2.76
CA GLU A 145 -5.14 -1.91 2.92
C GLU A 145 -5.40 -1.25 4.27
N SER A 146 -6.28 -0.26 4.25
CA SER A 146 -6.75 0.47 5.41
C SER A 146 -8.00 -0.18 6.00
N PHE A 147 -8.27 0.13 7.26
CA PHE A 147 -9.49 -0.26 7.97
C PHE A 147 -9.80 0.80 9.04
N PRO A 148 -11.05 0.88 9.55
CA PRO A 148 -11.36 1.76 10.66
C PRO A 148 -10.41 1.54 11.84
N ALA A 149 -9.83 2.62 12.37
CA ALA A 149 -8.81 2.52 13.41
C ALA A 149 -9.31 1.71 14.62
N VAL A 150 -8.49 0.78 15.09
CA VAL A 150 -8.76 -0.01 16.31
C VAL A 150 -7.61 0.14 17.29
N GLU A 151 -7.94 0.29 18.57
CA GLU A 151 -6.94 0.22 19.64
C GLU A 151 -6.74 -1.24 20.03
N ALA A 152 -5.56 -1.79 19.71
CA ALA A 152 -5.23 -3.18 20.04
C ALA A 152 -3.72 -3.39 20.16
N GLN A 153 -3.33 -4.40 20.93
CA GLN A 153 -1.94 -4.85 21.04
C GLN A 153 -1.64 -6.05 20.15
N SER A 154 -2.65 -6.86 19.81
CA SER A 154 -2.45 -8.13 19.12
C SER A 154 -3.26 -8.20 17.85
N PHE A 155 -2.58 -8.55 16.76
CA PHE A 155 -3.11 -8.71 15.41
C PHE A 155 -2.84 -10.11 14.92
N ARG A 156 -3.63 -10.58 13.97
CA ARG A 156 -3.42 -11.88 13.34
C ARG A 156 -3.91 -11.89 11.89
N LEU A 157 -3.06 -12.38 11.01
CA LEU A 157 -3.44 -12.81 9.67
C LEU A 157 -3.96 -14.25 9.74
N VAL A 158 -5.13 -14.50 9.17
CA VAL A 158 -5.71 -15.84 8.99
C VAL A 158 -5.89 -16.08 7.49
N VAL A 159 -5.14 -17.03 6.95
CA VAL A 159 -5.30 -17.53 5.58
C VAL A 159 -6.43 -18.55 5.57
N GLU A 160 -7.51 -18.21 4.89
CA GLU A 160 -8.74 -19.00 4.82
C GLU A 160 -8.68 -19.98 3.64
N GLU A 161 -8.14 -19.54 2.51
CA GLU A 161 -7.97 -20.35 1.29
C GLU A 161 -6.58 -20.11 0.68
N CYS A 162 -5.92 -21.18 0.23
CA CYS A 162 -4.64 -21.13 -0.46
C CYS A 162 -4.42 -22.35 -1.35
N THR A 163 -3.70 -22.19 -2.47
CA THR A 163 -3.39 -23.29 -3.41
C THR A 163 -2.22 -24.18 -2.97
N ALA A 164 -1.40 -23.70 -2.04
CA ALA A 164 -0.31 -24.43 -1.40
C ALA A 164 -0.01 -23.80 -0.04
N GLU A 165 0.93 -24.37 0.72
CA GLU A 165 1.39 -23.81 2.01
C GLU A 165 1.76 -22.32 1.88
N PRO A 166 1.16 -21.39 2.65
CA PRO A 166 1.45 -19.97 2.50
C PRO A 166 2.90 -19.63 2.84
N LEU A 167 3.55 -18.82 2.01
CA LEU A 167 4.89 -18.30 2.25
C LEU A 167 4.80 -16.80 2.51
N ILE A 168 4.63 -16.40 3.76
CA ILE A 168 4.42 -15.00 4.13
C ILE A 168 5.78 -14.38 4.47
N ARG A 169 6.29 -13.55 3.55
CA ARG A 169 7.54 -12.81 3.74
C ARG A 169 7.36 -11.60 4.67
N ASN A 170 6.18 -11.01 4.68
CA ASN A 170 5.87 -9.87 5.55
C ASN A 170 4.38 -9.84 5.90
N PHE A 171 4.08 -9.72 7.19
CA PHE A 171 2.83 -9.21 7.72
C PHE A 171 3.17 -8.07 8.70
N SER A 172 2.76 -6.86 8.36
CA SER A 172 3.04 -5.64 9.14
C SER A 172 1.78 -4.85 9.40
N VAL A 173 1.78 -4.06 10.47
CA VAL A 173 0.71 -3.12 10.80
C VAL A 173 1.24 -1.71 11.04
N TYR A 174 0.41 -0.71 10.74
CA TYR A 174 0.77 0.70 10.78
C TYR A 174 -0.36 1.54 11.39
N HIS A 175 0.02 2.70 11.91
CA HIS A 175 -0.90 3.77 12.24
C HIS A 175 -0.57 4.98 11.38
N VAL A 176 -1.43 5.28 10.41
CA VAL A 176 -1.29 6.43 9.53
C VAL A 176 -2.30 7.48 9.96
N THR A 177 -1.80 8.63 10.39
CA THR A 177 -2.62 9.83 10.61
C THR A 177 -2.58 10.71 9.37
N ASP A 178 -3.66 11.44 9.13
CA ASP A 178 -3.69 12.59 8.23
C ASP A 178 -2.72 13.69 8.68
#